data_AF-A0AAV9E8D7-F1
#
_entry.id   AF-A0AAV9E8D7-F1
#
_cell.length_a   1.000
_cell.length_b   1.000
_cell.length_c   1.000
_cell.angle_alpha   90.00
_cell.angle_beta   90.00
_cell.angle_gamma   90.00
#
_symmetry.space_group_name_H-M   'P 1'
#
loop_
_entity.id
_entity.type
_entity.pdbx_description
1 polymer ?
#
loop_
_entity_poly.entity_id
_entity_poly.type
_entity_poly.pdbx_seq_one_letter_code
_entity_poly.pdbx_strand_id
1 'polypeptide(L)'
;MEASEAVVSCIADLAFKFSEQLAKDLELFARHANRKSVNMEDVILSAHRNEDLAASLRSFSQEMKAKDPQIGKKRKKSKADDIGIPE
;
A
#
# COMPACT_ATOMS: atom_id res chain seq x y z
N MET A 1 -2.70 -34.01 0.88
CA MET A 1 -3.22 -33.73 -0.47
C MET A 1 -2.09 -33.03 -1.20
N GLU A 2 -1.56 -33.62 -2.27
CA GLU A 2 -0.42 -33.09 -3.01
C GLU A 2 -0.94 -32.50 -4.33
N ALA A 3 -0.51 -31.28 -4.66
CA ALA A 3 -0.92 -30.63 -5.91
C ALA A 3 -0.05 -31.15 -7.06
N SER A 4 -0.67 -31.51 -8.18
CA SER A 4 0.07 -31.91 -9.38
C SER A 4 0.92 -30.77 -9.93
N GLU A 5 2.02 -31.08 -10.61
CA GLU A 5 2.90 -30.10 -11.26
C GLU A 5 2.13 -29.18 -12.22
N ALA A 6 1.20 -29.73 -12.99
CA ALA A 6 0.36 -28.96 -13.90
C ALA A 6 -0.48 -27.90 -13.16
N VAL A 7 -1.05 -28.24 -12.00
CA VAL A 7 -1.83 -27.30 -11.18
C VAL A 7 -0.93 -26.17 -10.67
N VAL A 8 0.28 -26.50 -10.19
CA VAL A 8 1.24 -25.50 -9.71
C VAL A 8 1.65 -24.55 -10.84
N SER A 9 1.96 -25.08 -12.02
CA SER A 9 2.31 -24.29 -13.20
C SER A 9 1.17 -23.35 -13.62
N CYS A 10 -0.08 -23.85 -13.68
CA CYS A 10 -1.23 -23.03 -14.03
C CYS A 10 -1.50 -21.91 -13.00
N ILE A 11 -1.32 -22.18 -11.70
CA ILE A 11 -1.48 -21.15 -10.65
C ILE A 11 -0.39 -20.09 -10.77
N ALA A 12 0.86 -20.48 -11.06
CA ALA A 12 1.95 -19.53 -11.26
C ALA A 12 1.68 -18.60 -12.45
N ASP A 13 1.25 -19.15 -13.59
CA ASP A 13 0.87 -18.36 -14.77
C ASP A 13 -0.31 -17.42 -14.48
N LEU A 14 -1.30 -17.90 -13.73
CA LEU A 14 -2.46 -17.09 -13.32
C LEU A 14 -2.03 -15.94 -12.41
N ALA A 15 -1.19 -16.20 -11.41
CA ALA A 15 -0.66 -15.18 -10.50
C ALA A 15 0.16 -14.13 -11.25
N PHE A 16 0.97 -14.55 -12.23
CA PHE A 16 1.74 -13.64 -13.07
C PHE A 16 0.83 -12.70 -13.88
N LYS A 17 -0.18 -13.25 -14.58
CA LYS A 17 -1.15 -12.46 -15.34
C LYS A 17 -1.98 -11.54 -14.43
N PHE A 18 -2.39 -12.04 -13.26
CA PHE A 18 -3.13 -11.25 -12.28
C PHE A 18 -2.32 -10.05 -11.77
N SER A 19 -1.01 -10.22 -11.56
CA SER A 19 -0.12 -9.15 -11.09
C SER A 19 -0.10 -7.96 -12.05
N GLU A 20 -0.20 -8.19 -13.37
CA GLU A 20 -0.27 -7.11 -14.36
C GLU A 20 -1.55 -6.28 -14.18
N GLN A 21 -2.71 -6.94 -14.03
CA GLN A 21 -3.97 -6.24 -13.84
C GLN A 21 -3.99 -5.50 -12.50
N LEU A 22 -3.52 -6.15 -11.44
CA LEU A 22 -3.41 -5.53 -10.11
C LEU A 22 -2.54 -4.27 -10.14
N ALA A 23 -1.41 -4.29 -10.84
CA ALA A 23 -0.53 -3.12 -10.96
C ALA A 23 -1.24 -1.93 -11.64
N LYS A 24 -1.99 -2.18 -12.71
CA LYS A 24 -2.79 -1.15 -13.42
C LYS A 24 -3.86 -0.56 -12.50
N ASP A 25 -4.56 -1.41 -11.76
CA ASP A 25 -5.60 -0.97 -10.83
C ASP A 25 -5.00 -0.09 -9.71
N LEU A 26 -3.87 -0.51 -9.12
CA LEU A 26 -3.17 0.27 -8.09
C LEU A 26 -2.69 1.63 -8.60
N GLU A 27 -2.16 1.70 -9.82
CA GLU A 27 -1.78 2.96 -10.46
C GLU A 27 -3.00 3.88 -10.61
N LEU A 28 -4.13 3.34 -11.08
CA LEU A 28 -5.37 4.08 -11.26
C LEU A 28 -5.93 4.59 -9.93
N PHE A 29 -5.88 3.81 -8.85
CA PHE A 29 -6.32 4.23 -7.53
C PHE A 29 -5.46 5.36 -6.96
N ALA A 30 -4.13 5.24 -7.06
CA ALA A 30 -3.22 6.29 -6.63
C ALA A 30 -3.45 7.58 -7.44
N ARG A 31 -3.60 7.46 -8.77
CA ARG A 31 -3.87 8.59 -9.66
C ARG A 31 -5.22 9.25 -9.39
N HIS A 32 -6.26 8.46 -9.09
CA HIS A 32 -7.58 8.97 -8.72
C HIS A 32 -7.51 9.85 -7.47
N ALA A 33 -6.68 9.47 -6.49
CA ALA A 33 -6.40 10.26 -5.31
C ALA A 33 -5.30 11.35 -5.52
N ASN A 34 -4.95 11.64 -6.77
CA ASN A 34 -3.93 12.62 -7.17
C ASN A 34 -2.54 12.38 -6.54
N ARG A 35 -2.19 11.11 -6.28
CA ARG A 35 -0.91 10.65 -5.75
C ARG A 35 -0.08 9.98 -6.86
N LYS A 36 1.25 10.07 -6.72
CA LYS A 36 2.22 9.38 -7.60
C LYS A 36 2.78 8.09 -6.99
N SER A 37 2.41 7.80 -5.74
CA SER A 37 2.86 6.62 -5.01
C SER A 37 1.66 5.90 -4.41
N VAL A 38 1.69 4.56 -4.53
CA VAL A 38 0.69 3.64 -4.01
C VAL A 38 0.83 3.55 -2.49
N ASN A 39 -0.30 3.49 -1.79
CA ASN A 39 -0.36 3.31 -0.34
C ASN A 39 -1.26 2.11 0.05
N MET A 40 -1.40 1.85 1.35
CA MET A 40 -2.22 0.73 1.83
C MET A 40 -3.70 0.84 1.48
N GLU A 41 -4.25 2.05 1.33
CA GLU A 41 -5.67 2.22 0.97
C GLU A 41 -5.94 1.76 -0.47
N ASP A 42 -4.99 1.96 -1.39
CA ASP A 42 -5.09 1.45 -2.77
C ASP A 42 -5.08 -0.09 -2.78
N VAL A 43 -4.22 -0.70 -1.96
CA VAL A 43 -4.12 -2.16 -1.82
C VAL A 43 -5.41 -2.74 -1.23
N ILE A 44 -5.96 -2.11 -0.19
CA ILE A 44 -7.24 -2.54 0.41
C ILE A 44 -8.38 -2.39 -0.61
N LEU A 45 -8.40 -1.29 -1.39
CA LEU A 45 -9.41 -1.06 -2.41
C LEU A 45 -9.37 -2.10 -3.54
N SER A 46 -8.19 -2.64 -3.87
CA SER A 46 -8.09 -3.74 -4.85
C SER A 46 -8.89 -4.99 -4.46
N ALA A 47 -9.11 -5.21 -3.15
CA ALA A 47 -9.88 -6.33 -2.63
C ALA A 47 -11.39 -6.05 -2.46
N HIS A 48 -11.92 -4.94 -2.98
CA HIS A 48 -13.33 -4.53 -2.81
C HIS A 48 -14.38 -5.56 -3.26
N ARG A 49 -14.01 -6.56 -4.06
CA ARG A 49 -14.91 -7.65 -4.48
C ARG A 49 -15.07 -8.75 -3.43
N ASN A 50 -14.24 -8.75 -2.39
CA ASN A 50 -14.24 -9.73 -1.32
C ASN A 50 -14.06 -9.02 0.02
N GLU A 51 -15.18 -8.81 0.73
CA GLU A 51 -15.20 -8.07 1.99
C GLU A 51 -14.34 -8.72 3.08
N ASP A 52 -14.30 -10.06 3.14
CA ASP A 52 -13.47 -10.79 4.12
C ASP A 52 -11.97 -10.57 3.85
N LEU A 53 -11.58 -10.58 2.58
CA LEU A 53 -10.21 -10.27 2.17
C LEU A 53 -9.86 -8.80 2.47
N ALA A 54 -10.76 -7.87 2.14
CA ALA A 54 -10.56 -6.46 2.45
C ALA A 54 -10.43 -6.22 3.97
N ALA A 55 -11.25 -6.87 4.79
CA ALA A 55 -11.15 -6.84 6.25
C ALA A 55 -9.80 -7.40 6.75
N SER A 56 -9.35 -8.52 6.19
CA SER A 56 -8.06 -9.12 6.54
C SER A 56 -6.89 -8.20 6.21
N LEU A 57 -6.91 -7.56 5.03
CA LEU A 57 -5.89 -6.58 4.62
C LEU A 57 -5.88 -5.33 5.52
N ARG A 58 -7.06 -4.84 5.94
CA ARG A 58 -7.18 -3.73 6.90
C ARG A 58 -6.53 -4.08 8.23
N SER A 59 -6.81 -5.25 8.78
CA SER A 59 -6.21 -5.74 10.03
C SER A 59 -4.69 -5.83 9.91
N PHE A 60 -4.19 -6.40 8.80
CA PHE A 60 -2.76 -6.48 8.53
C PHE A 60 -2.07 -5.11 8.43
N SER A 61 -2.72 -4.14 7.77
CA SER A 61 -2.24 -2.75 7.68
C SER A 61 -2.10 -2.08 9.05
N GLN A 62 -3.03 -2.34 9.98
CA GLN A 62 -2.96 -1.83 11.35
C GLN A 62 -1.80 -2.47 12.13
N GLU A 63 -1.59 -3.78 11.98
CA GLU A 63 -0.48 -4.49 12.62
C GLU A 63 0.89 -3.97 12.13
N MET A 64 1.03 -3.72 10.83
CA MET A 64 2.24 -3.14 10.23
C MET A 64 2.54 -1.75 10.81
N LYS A 65 1.52 -0.89 10.97
CA LYS A 65 1.68 0.44 11.59
C LYS A 65 2.08 0.36 13.07
N ALA A 66 1.61 -0.66 13.79
CA ALA A 66 1.97 -0.87 15.19
C ALA A 66 3.43 -1.34 15.36
N LYS A 67 3.97 -2.08 14.38
CA LYS A 67 5.35 -2.59 14.38
C LYS A 67 6.40 -1.57 13.92
N ASP A 68 5.99 -0.49 13.26
CA ASP A 68 6.87 0.64 12.89
C ASP A 68 6.58 1.91 13.71
N PRO A 69 7.09 2.02 14.96
CA PRO A 69 6.92 3.21 15.78
C PRO A 69 7.82 4.40 15.37
N GLN A 70 8.64 4.31 14.31
CA GLN A 70 9.67 5.33 14.05
C GLN A 70 9.20 6.56 13.25
N ILE A 71 8.08 6.49 12.53
CA ILE A 71 7.61 7.62 11.71
C ILE A 71 7.01 8.76 12.57
N GLY A 72 6.65 8.51 13.83
CA GLY A 72 6.03 9.49 14.73
C GLY A 72 6.96 10.47 15.46
N LYS A 73 8.30 10.32 15.39
CA LYS A 73 9.24 11.08 16.26
C LYS A 73 10.14 12.11 15.58
N LYS A 74 9.99 12.44 14.30
CA LYS A 74 10.77 13.54 13.68
C LYS A 74 9.90 14.52 12.91
N ARG A 75 9.32 15.47 13.65
CA ARG A 75 9.36 16.91 13.34
C ARG A 75 8.89 17.70 14.55
N LYS A 76 9.73 17.72 15.61
CA LYS A 76 9.68 18.77 16.61
C LYS A 76 10.20 20.05 15.94
N LYS A 77 9.31 21.02 15.79
CA LYS A 77 9.53 22.35 15.22
C LYS A 77 10.65 23.04 16.01
N SER A 78 11.81 23.26 15.39
CA SER A 78 12.81 24.20 15.92
C SER A 78 12.42 25.60 15.48
N LYS A 79 12.23 26.51 16.45
CA LYS A 79 12.06 27.96 16.26
C LYS A 79 13.44 28.65 16.20
N ALA A 80 13.46 29.85 15.59
CA ALA A 80 14.54 30.85 15.50
C ALA A 80 15.67 30.47 14.51
N ASP A 81 16.08 31.32 13.56
CA ASP A 81 16.56 32.69 13.78
C ASP A 81 15.93 33.80 12.92
N ASP A 82 15.77 34.92 13.61
CA ASP A 82 15.55 36.29 13.17
C ASP A 82 16.83 36.85 12.52
N ILE A 83 16.76 37.30 11.26
CA ILE A 83 17.65 38.36 10.77
C ILE A 83 16.74 39.34 10.02
N GLY A 84 16.43 40.44 10.68
CA GLY A 84 15.75 41.59 10.13
C GLY A 84 16.52 42.21 8.97
N ILE A 85 15.78 42.70 7.98
CA ILE A 85 16.29 43.53 6.89
C ILE A 85 15.81 44.96 7.20
N PRO A 86 16.71 45.94 7.47
CA PRO A 86 16.33 47.35 7.43
C PRO A 86 16.26 47.84 5.97
N GLU A 87 15.40 48.84 5.76
CA GLU A 87 15.04 49.52 4.49
C GLU A 87 16.14 49.69 3.43
#